data_AF-A0A7T0JLR5-F1
#
_entry.id   AF-A0A7T0JLR5-F1
#
_cell.length_a   1.000
_cell.length_b   1.000
_cell.length_c   1.000
_cell.angle_alpha   90.00
_cell.angle_beta   90.00
_cell.angle_gamma   90.00
#
_symmetry.space_group_name_H-M   'P 1'
#
loop_
_entity.id
_entity.type
_entity.pdbx_description
1 polymer ?
#
loop_
_entity_poly.entity_id
_entity_poly.type
_entity_poly.pdbx_seq_one_letter_code
_entity_poly.pdbx_strand_id
1 'polypeptide(L)'
;MNTFQNCMTVILILAAIGQAGASVPLGGNRKGVGGSYDMYGCMQSNDYYVVNFAAYQFDPKQTKDPKNLPSAECIDIPLTGKTQITLDLLDRDVRKKLVSLKILREDGQIIAELPMPIAKQGVVSATVDFKAAGKYQAVLYVNDTDLNIPPETGALTIPLTVALVTEQSGGQGSLLIFFGLIAALIAGLAFFVPRFLKPQQPVNSTP
;
A
#
# COMPACT_ATOMS: atom_id res chain seq x y z
N MET A 1 -9.87 -17.46 -46.44
CA MET A 1 -8.85 -16.56 -45.87
C MET A 1 -9.33 -15.79 -44.64
N ASN A 2 -10.61 -15.44 -44.51
CA ASN A 2 -11.11 -14.63 -43.37
C ASN A 2 -11.21 -15.39 -42.03
N THR A 3 -11.38 -16.72 -42.04
CA THR A 3 -11.52 -17.53 -40.82
C THR A 3 -10.20 -17.73 -40.07
N PHE A 4 -9.08 -17.86 -40.79
CA PHE A 4 -7.76 -18.05 -40.18
C PHE A 4 -7.25 -16.76 -39.51
N GLN A 5 -7.51 -15.61 -40.13
CA GLN A 5 -7.17 -14.30 -39.59
C GLN A 5 -7.97 -13.96 -38.32
N ASN A 6 -9.27 -14.31 -38.29
CA ASN A 6 -10.10 -14.12 -37.10
C ASN A 6 -9.66 -15.02 -35.93
N CYS A 7 -9.30 -16.29 -36.18
CA CYS A 7 -8.77 -17.17 -35.13
C CYS A 7 -7.45 -16.67 -34.54
N MET A 8 -6.53 -16.18 -35.39
CA MET A 8 -5.24 -15.68 -34.93
C MET A 8 -5.38 -14.41 -34.07
N THR A 9 -6.38 -13.57 -34.36
CA THR A 9 -6.65 -12.35 -33.59
C THR A 9 -7.21 -12.67 -32.21
N VAL A 10 -8.07 -13.69 -32.09
CA VAL A 10 -8.63 -14.15 -30.80
C VAL A 10 -7.55 -14.76 -29.89
N ILE A 11 -6.60 -15.53 -30.46
CA ILE A 11 -5.50 -16.15 -29.70
C ILE A 11 -4.53 -15.08 -29.15
N LEU A 12 -4.24 -14.04 -29.94
CA LEU A 12 -3.41 -12.91 -29.49
C LEU A 12 -4.04 -12.12 -28.35
N ILE A 13 -5.38 -11.94 -28.36
CA ILE A 13 -6.11 -11.28 -27.27
C ILE A 13 -6.10 -12.15 -26.00
N LEU A 14 -6.26 -13.48 -26.12
CA LEU A 14 -6.20 -14.39 -24.97
C LEU A 14 -4.80 -14.49 -24.35
N ALA A 15 -3.74 -14.42 -25.17
CA ALA A 15 -2.36 -14.45 -24.69
C ALA A 15 -1.97 -13.18 -23.89
N ALA A 16 -2.55 -12.02 -24.22
CA ALA A 16 -2.30 -10.77 -23.50
C ALA A 16 -2.88 -10.76 -22.08
N ILE A 17 -3.88 -11.60 -21.79
CA ILE A 17 -4.57 -11.65 -20.48
C ILE A 17 -3.86 -12.64 -19.52
N GLY A 18 -2.95 -13.50 -20.02
CA GLY A 18 -2.34 -14.60 -19.27
C GLY A 18 -1.08 -14.29 -18.44
N GLN A 19 -0.54 -13.07 -18.48
CA GLN A 19 0.79 -12.78 -17.90
C GLN A 19 0.80 -12.23 -16.46
N ALA A 20 -0.33 -12.22 -15.73
CA ALA A 20 -0.40 -11.55 -14.43
C ALA A 20 -0.04 -12.42 -13.19
N GLY A 21 0.51 -13.63 -13.34
CA GLY A 21 0.45 -14.64 -12.27
C GLY A 21 1.75 -15.18 -11.66
N ALA A 22 2.93 -14.63 -11.95
CA ALA A 22 4.19 -15.20 -11.48
C ALA A 22 5.02 -14.22 -10.63
N SER A 23 4.51 -13.84 -9.47
CA SER A 23 5.31 -13.18 -8.42
C SER A 23 5.52 -14.13 -7.24
N VAL A 24 6.77 -14.26 -6.81
CA VAL A 24 7.20 -14.98 -5.61
C VAL A 24 6.41 -14.47 -4.38
N PRO A 25 5.82 -15.33 -3.53
CA PRO A 25 5.02 -14.88 -2.39
C PRO A 25 5.96 -14.37 -1.28
N LEU A 26 6.24 -13.07 -1.28
CA LEU A 26 6.98 -12.38 -0.22
C LEU A 26 6.00 -11.71 0.75
N GLY A 27 5.40 -12.48 1.66
CA GLY A 27 4.50 -11.95 2.69
C GLY A 27 3.14 -11.50 2.13
N GLY A 28 2.07 -11.75 2.88
CA GLY A 28 0.72 -11.38 2.44
C GLY A 28 0.55 -9.86 2.30
N ASN A 29 -0.32 -9.45 1.36
CA ASN A 29 -0.71 -8.07 1.10
C ASN A 29 -1.07 -7.33 2.41
N ARG A 30 -0.35 -6.26 2.75
CA ARG A 30 -0.65 -5.37 3.89
C ARG A 30 -1.39 -4.14 3.41
N LYS A 31 -2.34 -3.65 4.21
CA LYS A 31 -3.11 -2.44 3.88
C LYS A 31 -2.22 -1.22 4.14
N GLY A 32 -1.77 -0.58 3.06
CA GLY A 32 -1.03 0.67 3.09
C GLY A 32 -1.94 1.89 3.05
N VAL A 33 -1.32 3.05 2.90
CA VAL A 33 -1.99 4.36 2.87
C VAL A 33 -3.09 4.40 1.81
N GLY A 34 -4.29 4.83 2.22
CA GLY A 34 -5.44 4.93 1.33
C GLY A 34 -6.04 3.59 0.88
N GLY A 35 -5.67 2.47 1.51
CA GLY A 35 -6.14 1.14 1.15
C GLY A 35 -5.40 0.49 -0.01
N SER A 36 -4.27 1.05 -0.44
CA SER A 36 -3.39 0.44 -1.44
C SER A 36 -2.59 -0.70 -0.80
N TYR A 37 -2.64 -1.89 -1.41
CA TYR A 37 -1.85 -3.04 -0.97
C TYR A 37 -0.46 -2.96 -1.57
N ASP A 38 0.57 -2.74 -0.75
CA ASP A 38 1.95 -2.90 -1.20
C ASP A 38 2.28 -4.40 -1.21
N MET A 39 2.68 -4.88 -2.39
CA MET A 39 3.06 -6.26 -2.65
C MET A 39 4.31 -6.70 -1.88
N TYR A 40 5.08 -5.75 -1.33
CA TYR A 40 6.33 -5.99 -0.60
C TYR A 40 6.21 -5.73 0.92
N GLY A 41 5.00 -5.47 1.42
CA GLY A 41 4.77 -5.05 2.81
C GLY A 41 4.93 -3.53 2.97
N CYS A 42 5.05 -3.04 4.21
CA CYS A 42 5.11 -1.59 4.46
C CYS A 42 6.56 -1.11 4.44
N MET A 43 7.15 -0.97 3.25
CA MET A 43 8.54 -0.54 3.13
C MET A 43 8.70 0.96 3.40
N GLN A 44 9.71 1.32 4.19
CA GLN A 44 10.04 2.70 4.53
C GLN A 44 11.54 2.91 4.31
N SER A 45 11.91 4.01 3.68
CA SER A 45 13.31 4.29 3.33
C SER A 45 13.64 5.77 3.42
N ASN A 46 14.93 6.05 3.63
CA ASN A 46 15.57 7.34 3.36
C ASN A 46 16.79 7.10 2.45
N ASP A 47 17.69 8.09 2.33
CA ASP A 47 18.88 7.98 1.48
C ASP A 47 19.90 6.91 1.95
N TYR A 48 19.81 6.46 3.21
CA TYR A 48 20.80 5.59 3.84
C TYR A 48 20.25 4.20 4.21
N TYR A 49 18.97 4.12 4.57
CA TYR A 49 18.38 2.94 5.19
C TYR A 49 17.03 2.59 4.57
N VAL A 50 16.75 1.29 4.54
CA VAL A 50 15.45 0.75 4.14
C VAL A 50 15.01 -0.34 5.12
N VAL A 51 13.76 -0.26 5.55
CA VAL A 51 13.16 -1.19 6.51
C VAL A 51 11.78 -1.62 6.08
N ASN A 52 11.36 -2.81 6.49
CA ASN A 52 9.97 -3.24 6.42
C ASN A 52 9.28 -2.99 7.76
N PHE A 53 8.33 -2.06 7.77
CA PHE A 53 7.56 -1.67 8.94
C PHE A 53 6.37 -2.64 9.16
N ALA A 54 6.05 -2.91 10.43
CA ALA A 54 4.77 -3.50 10.80
C ALA A 54 4.33 -3.02 12.19
N ALA A 55 3.04 -2.77 12.33
CA ALA A 55 2.38 -2.47 13.60
C ALA A 55 1.35 -3.56 13.90
N TYR A 56 1.46 -4.18 15.08
CA TYR A 56 0.55 -5.21 15.56
C TYR A 56 -0.22 -4.68 16.76
N GLN A 57 -1.54 -4.56 16.64
CA GLN A 57 -2.38 -4.14 17.76
C GLN A 57 -2.77 -5.33 18.63
N PHE A 58 -2.54 -5.22 19.93
CA PHE A 58 -3.02 -6.21 20.88
C PHE A 58 -4.46 -5.88 21.26
N ASP A 59 -5.41 -6.65 20.76
CA ASP A 59 -6.79 -6.55 21.24
C ASP A 59 -6.92 -7.33 22.56
N PRO A 60 -7.22 -6.67 23.69
CA PRO A 60 -7.45 -7.36 24.96
C PRO A 60 -8.68 -8.31 24.93
N LYS A 61 -9.56 -8.18 23.92
CA LYS A 61 -10.72 -9.06 23.71
C LYS A 61 -10.41 -10.26 22.82
N GLN A 62 -9.25 -10.31 22.15
CA GLN A 62 -8.85 -11.49 21.39
C GLN A 62 -8.44 -12.60 22.37
N THR A 63 -9.26 -13.65 22.43
CA THR A 63 -8.86 -14.94 22.98
C THR A 63 -7.58 -15.40 22.26
N LYS A 64 -6.65 -16.03 22.99
CA LYS A 64 -5.37 -16.59 22.50
C LYS A 64 -5.59 -17.79 21.55
N ASP A 65 -6.45 -17.64 20.56
CA ASP A 65 -6.71 -18.63 19.54
C ASP A 65 -5.66 -18.45 18.44
N PRO A 66 -4.79 -19.43 18.16
CA PRO A 66 -3.71 -19.31 17.17
C PRO A 66 -4.19 -19.01 15.74
N LYS A 67 -5.50 -19.08 15.48
CA LYS A 67 -6.12 -18.67 14.20
C LYS A 67 -6.36 -17.16 14.07
N ASN A 68 -6.37 -16.42 15.18
CA ASN A 68 -6.58 -14.96 15.21
C ASN A 68 -5.29 -14.26 15.62
N LEU A 69 -4.25 -14.39 14.80
CA LEU A 69 -3.06 -13.56 14.95
C LEU A 69 -3.41 -12.12 14.53
N PRO A 70 -2.93 -11.11 15.27
CA PRO A 70 -3.16 -9.72 14.90
C PRO A 70 -2.60 -9.42 13.50
N SER A 71 -3.40 -8.75 12.67
CA SER A 71 -2.96 -8.30 11.35
C SER A 71 -1.82 -7.31 11.48
N ALA A 72 -0.84 -7.43 10.58
CA ALA A 72 0.22 -6.44 10.47
C ALA A 72 -0.32 -5.22 9.72
N GLU A 73 -0.47 -4.12 10.44
CA GLU A 73 -0.82 -2.82 9.87
C GLU A 73 0.44 -2.07 9.42
N CYS A 74 0.28 -1.17 8.44
CA CYS A 74 1.34 -0.28 7.96
C CYS A 74 1.37 1.01 8.81
N ILE A 75 1.65 2.15 8.20
CA ILE A 75 1.72 3.44 8.90
C ILE A 75 0.38 3.94 9.44
N ASP A 76 -0.73 3.41 8.92
CA ASP A 76 -2.08 3.74 9.34
C ASP A 76 -2.60 2.70 10.33
N ILE A 77 -2.56 3.05 11.60
CA ILE A 77 -2.98 2.19 12.71
C ILE A 77 -4.44 2.51 13.03
N PRO A 78 -5.38 1.55 12.91
CA PRO A 78 -6.80 1.84 12.90
C PRO A 78 -7.37 2.22 14.28
N LEU A 79 -6.79 1.72 15.37
CA LEU A 79 -7.31 1.94 16.73
C LEU A 79 -6.23 2.51 17.66
N THR A 80 -6.65 3.10 18.78
CA THR A 80 -5.77 3.43 19.90
C THR A 80 -5.55 2.19 20.79
N GLY A 81 -4.41 2.14 21.50
CA GLY A 81 -4.11 1.09 22.48
C GLY A 81 -2.69 0.51 22.35
N LYS A 82 -2.46 -0.62 23.02
CA LYS A 82 -1.18 -1.32 22.99
C LYS A 82 -0.88 -1.85 21.60
N THR A 83 0.22 -1.37 21.04
CA THR A 83 0.69 -1.73 19.70
C THR A 83 2.16 -2.10 19.77
N GLN A 84 2.53 -3.23 19.19
CA GLN A 84 3.92 -3.61 18.96
C GLN A 84 4.33 -3.14 17.57
N ILE A 85 5.30 -2.22 17.54
CA ILE A 85 5.91 -1.74 16.31
C ILE A 85 7.17 -2.56 16.09
N THR A 86 7.35 -3.05 14.88
CA THR A 86 8.53 -3.81 14.46
C THR A 86 9.09 -3.24 13.17
N LEU A 87 10.42 -3.12 13.08
CA LEU A 87 11.14 -2.76 11.87
C LEU A 87 12.10 -3.89 11.52
N ASP A 88 11.92 -4.49 10.35
CA ASP A 88 12.89 -5.43 9.77
C ASP A 88 13.90 -4.66 8.91
N LEU A 89 15.15 -4.65 9.37
CA LEU A 89 16.30 -4.03 8.75
C LEU A 89 16.72 -4.89 7.55
N LEU A 90 16.45 -4.41 6.34
CA LEU A 90 16.72 -5.19 5.13
C LEU A 90 18.21 -5.20 4.76
N ASP A 91 18.93 -4.13 5.08
CA ASP A 91 20.38 -4.05 4.88
C ASP A 91 21.13 -4.93 5.90
N ARG A 92 22.02 -5.80 5.39
CA ARG A 92 22.85 -6.71 6.20
C ARG A 92 23.86 -5.98 7.06
N ASP A 93 24.35 -4.82 6.63
CA ASP A 93 25.39 -4.09 7.36
C ASP A 93 24.78 -3.39 8.58
N VAL A 94 23.57 -2.85 8.44
CA VAL A 94 22.81 -2.24 9.54
C VAL A 94 22.50 -3.24 10.65
N ARG A 95 22.30 -4.53 10.36
CA ARG A 95 22.02 -5.58 11.38
C ARG A 95 23.15 -5.78 12.40
N LYS A 96 24.37 -5.35 12.07
CA LYS A 96 25.54 -5.44 12.96
C LYS A 96 25.78 -4.14 13.72
N LYS A 97 25.06 -3.07 13.40
CA LYS A 97 25.20 -1.75 13.99
C LYS A 97 24.27 -1.60 15.20
N LEU A 98 24.57 -0.61 16.04
CA LEU A 98 23.71 -0.23 17.17
C LEU A 98 22.55 0.60 16.63
N VAL A 99 21.33 0.18 16.93
CA VAL A 99 20.12 0.79 16.36
C VAL A 99 19.14 1.18 17.46
N SER A 100 18.60 2.39 17.47
CA SER A 100 17.57 2.81 18.43
C SER A 100 16.28 3.13 17.70
N LEU A 101 15.15 2.73 18.29
CA LEU A 101 13.83 3.07 17.81
C LEU A 101 13.14 3.96 18.84
N LYS A 102 12.73 5.15 18.42
CA LYS A 102 11.93 6.07 19.24
C LYS A 102 10.59 6.32 18.60
N ILE A 103 9.54 6.32 19.40
CA ILE A 103 8.20 6.70 18.97
C ILE A 103 7.88 8.06 19.58
N LEU A 104 7.61 9.05 18.73
CA LEU A 104 7.32 10.41 19.10
C LEU A 104 5.88 10.75 18.72
N ARG A 105 5.24 11.61 19.51
CA ARG A 105 4.03 12.31 19.10
C ARG A 105 4.41 13.52 18.23
N GLU A 106 3.45 14.07 17.50
CA GLU A 106 3.57 15.32 16.72
C GLU A 106 4.20 16.51 17.48
N ASP A 107 4.03 16.57 18.80
CA ASP A 107 4.65 17.58 19.68
C ASP A 107 6.13 17.31 20.03
N GLY A 108 6.72 16.23 19.50
CA GLY A 108 8.08 15.80 19.79
C GLY A 108 8.23 15.01 21.11
N GLN A 109 7.13 14.75 21.83
CA GLN A 109 7.19 13.95 23.06
C GLN A 109 7.50 12.48 22.73
N ILE A 110 8.56 11.94 23.34
CA ILE A 110 8.89 10.51 23.25
C ILE A 110 7.90 9.72 24.12
N ILE A 111 7.16 8.80 23.51
CA ILE A 111 6.16 7.96 24.18
C ILE A 111 6.61 6.50 24.34
N ALA A 112 7.59 6.07 23.55
CA ALA A 112 8.26 4.79 23.69
C ALA A 112 9.68 4.87 23.11
N GLU A 113 10.61 4.14 23.71
CA GLU A 113 12.00 4.10 23.27
C GLU A 113 12.58 2.70 23.47
N LEU A 114 13.27 2.21 22.44
CA LEU A 114 14.15 1.06 22.51
C LEU A 114 15.61 1.57 22.52
N PRO A 115 16.33 1.40 23.65
CA PRO A 115 17.69 1.91 23.78
C PRO A 115 18.66 1.07 22.96
N MET A 116 19.51 1.73 22.16
CA MET A 116 20.40 1.17 21.12
C MET A 116 20.90 -0.27 21.33
N PRO A 117 20.15 -1.33 20.95
CA PRO A 117 20.67 -2.70 20.95
C PRO A 117 21.33 -3.00 19.60
N ILE A 118 22.16 -4.04 19.56
CA ILE A 118 22.55 -4.66 18.29
C ILE A 118 21.41 -5.56 17.85
N ALA A 119 20.79 -5.25 16.70
CA ALA A 119 19.68 -6.02 16.14
C ALA A 119 20.18 -7.29 15.42
N LYS A 120 20.72 -8.26 16.17
CA LYS A 120 21.31 -9.49 15.62
C LYS A 120 20.37 -10.28 14.71
N GLN A 121 19.07 -10.23 14.97
CA GLN A 121 18.03 -10.90 14.18
C GLN A 121 17.60 -10.10 12.95
N GLY A 122 18.12 -8.88 12.77
CA GLY A 122 17.68 -7.95 11.74
C GLY A 122 16.36 -7.25 12.07
N VAL A 123 15.76 -7.48 13.23
CA VAL A 123 14.48 -6.87 13.61
C VAL A 123 14.64 -6.09 14.91
N VAL A 124 14.09 -4.88 14.94
CA VAL A 124 13.93 -4.09 16.16
C VAL A 124 12.45 -3.92 16.48
N SER A 125 12.09 -4.02 17.76
CA SER A 125 10.70 -3.99 18.19
C SER A 125 10.53 -3.12 19.42
N ALA A 126 9.50 -2.28 19.41
CA ALA A 126 9.10 -1.46 20.55
C ALA A 126 7.59 -1.62 20.80
N THR A 127 7.20 -1.75 22.05
CA THR A 127 5.79 -1.76 22.44
C THR A 127 5.41 -0.39 22.95
N VAL A 128 4.37 0.19 22.37
CA VAL A 128 3.84 1.50 22.71
C VAL A 128 2.35 1.40 23.02
N ASP A 129 1.86 2.21 23.95
CA ASP A 129 0.45 2.31 24.28
C ASP A 129 -0.09 3.66 23.81
N PHE A 130 -0.74 3.66 22.64
CA PHE A 130 -1.31 4.87 22.05
C PHE A 130 -2.58 5.28 22.79
N LYS A 131 -2.49 6.28 23.66
CA LYS A 131 -3.61 6.75 24.48
C LYS A 131 -4.61 7.66 23.75
N ALA A 132 -4.21 8.23 22.62
CA ALA A 132 -5.01 9.19 21.87
C ALA A 132 -4.87 8.95 20.36
N ALA A 133 -5.91 9.33 19.63
CA ALA A 133 -5.83 9.40 18.17
C ALA A 133 -4.96 10.59 17.75
N GLY A 134 -4.23 10.47 16.64
CA GLY A 134 -3.40 11.56 16.15
C GLY A 134 -2.25 11.10 15.26
N LYS A 135 -1.33 12.03 14.99
CA LYS A 135 -0.12 11.80 14.22
C LYS A 135 1.06 11.51 15.15
N TYR A 136 1.86 10.55 14.75
CA TYR A 136 3.04 10.08 15.47
C TYR A 136 4.18 9.86 14.47
N GLN A 137 5.38 9.64 14.98
CA GLN A 137 6.56 9.34 14.17
C GLN A 137 7.34 8.22 14.83
N ALA A 138 7.72 7.21 14.05
CA ALA A 138 8.74 6.25 14.43
C ALA A 138 10.08 6.69 13.84
N VAL A 139 11.07 6.91 14.69
CA VAL A 139 12.40 7.37 14.27
C VAL A 139 13.41 6.28 14.60
N LEU A 140 14.05 5.76 13.56
CA LEU A 140 15.12 4.78 13.64
C LEU A 140 16.47 5.52 13.55
N TYR A 141 17.23 5.45 14.63
CA TYR A 141 18.61 5.91 14.68
C TYR A 141 19.54 4.72 14.48
N VAL A 142 20.54 4.88 13.61
CA VAL A 142 21.57 3.88 13.39
C VAL A 142 22.91 4.54 13.70
N ASN A 143 23.69 3.93 14.58
CA ASN A 143 25.07 4.34 14.81
C ASN A 143 25.94 3.78 13.69
N ASP A 144 26.07 4.57 12.63
CA ASP A 144 26.84 4.23 11.45
C ASP A 144 28.08 5.11 11.35
N THR A 145 29.23 4.56 11.75
CA THR A 145 30.52 5.25 11.69
C THR A 145 31.06 5.39 10.27
N ASP A 146 30.59 4.57 9.32
CA ASP A 146 31.12 4.54 7.95
C ASP A 146 30.60 5.75 7.14
N LEU A 147 29.38 6.19 7.45
CA LEU A 147 28.75 7.34 6.80
C LEU A 147 29.34 8.69 7.24
N ASN A 148 30.10 8.73 8.35
CA ASN A 148 30.65 9.97 8.93
C ASN A 148 29.62 11.10 9.16
N ILE A 149 28.35 10.73 9.40
CA ILE A 149 27.26 11.67 9.73
C ILE A 149 26.75 11.43 11.15
N PRO A 150 26.27 12.48 11.84
CA PRO A 150 25.58 12.30 13.11
C PRO A 150 24.35 11.38 12.96
N PRO A 151 24.09 10.47 13.91
CA PRO A 151 22.94 9.56 13.85
C PRO A 151 21.59 10.28 13.75
N GLU A 152 21.49 11.51 14.26
CA GLU A 152 20.28 12.33 14.20
C GLU A 152 19.95 12.81 12.78
N THR A 153 20.97 13.08 11.97
CA THR A 153 20.81 13.54 10.58
C THR A 153 20.55 12.36 9.63
N GLY A 154 21.14 11.21 9.91
CA GLY A 154 20.90 9.98 9.13
C GLY A 154 19.63 9.22 9.51
N ALA A 155 18.91 9.65 10.54
CA ALA A 155 17.77 8.90 11.08
C ALA A 155 16.67 8.68 10.04
N LEU A 156 16.08 7.49 10.06
CA LEU A 156 14.91 7.17 9.25
C LEU A 156 13.65 7.53 10.02
N THR A 157 12.91 8.52 9.54
CA THR A 157 11.65 8.99 10.12
C THR A 157 10.47 8.44 9.36
N ILE A 158 9.59 7.73 10.06
CA ILE A 158 8.41 7.08 9.51
C ILE A 158 7.18 7.77 10.11
N PRO A 159 6.35 8.47 9.32
CA PRO A 159 5.13 9.08 9.82
C PRO A 159 4.10 8.00 10.11
N LEU A 160 3.40 8.11 11.23
CA LEU A 160 2.34 7.20 11.66
C LEU A 160 1.04 7.97 11.87
N THR A 161 -0.08 7.37 11.48
CA THR A 161 -1.42 7.85 11.85
C THR A 161 -2.09 6.82 12.76
N VAL A 162 -2.73 7.28 13.83
CA VAL A 162 -3.38 6.39 14.78
C VAL A 162 -4.82 6.84 14.96
N ALA A 163 -5.76 5.92 14.69
CA ALA A 163 -7.20 6.12 14.79
C ALA A 163 -7.71 7.37 14.05
N LEU A 164 -7.03 7.74 12.96
CA LEU A 164 -7.50 8.76 12.02
C LEU A 164 -8.21 8.06 10.86
N VAL A 165 -9.36 8.59 10.47
CA VAL A 165 -10.13 8.05 9.34
C VAL A 165 -9.33 8.37 8.07
N THR A 166 -8.62 7.39 7.53
CA THR A 166 -7.98 7.52 6.23
C THR A 166 -9.08 7.64 5.17
N GLU A 167 -9.13 8.74 4.43
CA GLU A 167 -10.05 8.87 3.30
C GLU A 167 -9.81 7.70 2.34
N GLN A 168 -10.84 6.87 2.21
CA GLN A 168 -10.81 5.67 1.38
C GLN A 168 -10.70 6.11 -0.08
N SER A 169 -9.53 5.92 -0.68
CA SER A 169 -9.30 6.16 -2.11
C SER A 169 -10.44 5.52 -2.90
N GLY A 170 -11.19 6.34 -3.63
CA GLY A 170 -12.41 5.97 -4.33
C GLY A 170 -12.21 4.65 -5.09
N GLY A 171 -12.91 3.61 -4.64
CA GLY A 171 -12.70 2.25 -5.11
C GLY A 171 -12.85 2.15 -6.61
N GLN A 172 -11.96 1.37 -7.22
CA GLN A 172 -11.89 0.99 -8.65
C GLN A 172 -13.24 0.60 -9.27
N GLY A 173 -14.22 0.17 -8.44
CA GLY A 173 -15.61 -0.06 -8.85
C GLY A 173 -16.35 1.19 -9.36
N SER A 174 -16.08 2.38 -8.81
CA SER A 174 -16.69 3.63 -9.28
C SER A 174 -16.27 3.96 -10.72
N LEU A 175 -15.01 3.70 -11.05
CA LEU A 175 -14.44 3.94 -12.36
C LEU A 175 -14.95 2.91 -13.40
N LEU A 176 -15.13 1.65 -12.99
CA LEU A 176 -15.76 0.62 -13.84
C LEU A 176 -17.23 0.92 -14.14
N ILE A 177 -17.99 1.44 -13.15
CA ILE A 177 -19.38 1.86 -13.37
C ILE A 177 -19.44 3.02 -14.37
N PHE A 178 -18.52 3.99 -14.25
CA PHE A 178 -18.44 5.13 -15.17
C PHE A 178 -18.14 4.69 -16.60
N PHE A 179 -17.14 3.84 -16.80
CA PHE A 179 -16.83 3.30 -18.13
C PHE A 179 -17.95 2.39 -18.69
N GLY A 180 -18.62 1.62 -17.82
CA GLY A 180 -19.77 0.81 -18.21
C GLY A 180 -20.94 1.65 -18.73
N LEU A 181 -21.25 2.77 -18.08
CA LEU A 181 -22.30 3.69 -18.52
C LEU A 181 -21.97 4.35 -19.85
N ILE A 182 -20.72 4.80 -20.04
CA ILE A 182 -20.28 5.38 -21.31
C ILE A 182 -20.37 4.35 -22.44
N ALA A 183 -19.90 3.13 -22.22
CA ALA A 183 -19.97 2.06 -23.21
C ALA A 183 -21.42 1.74 -23.61
N ALA A 184 -22.32 1.66 -22.62
CA ALA A 184 -23.75 1.44 -22.87
C ALA A 184 -24.39 2.59 -23.66
N LEU A 185 -24.00 3.84 -23.38
CA LEU A 185 -24.52 5.01 -24.07
C LEU A 185 -24.04 5.07 -25.53
N ILE A 186 -22.76 4.76 -25.79
CA ILE A 186 -22.22 4.66 -27.16
C ILE A 186 -22.90 3.55 -27.93
N ALA A 187 -23.07 2.37 -27.34
CA ALA A 187 -23.76 1.24 -27.96
C ALA A 187 -25.23 1.58 -28.27
N GLY A 188 -25.90 2.27 -27.34
CA GLY A 188 -27.27 2.76 -27.54
C GLY A 188 -27.36 3.74 -28.70
N LEU A 189 -26.49 4.77 -28.74
CA LEU A 189 -26.47 5.73 -29.84
C LEU A 189 -26.17 5.04 -31.19
N ALA A 190 -25.19 4.14 -31.24
CA ALA A 190 -24.86 3.40 -32.45
C ALA A 190 -26.04 2.54 -32.97
N PHE A 191 -26.86 2.00 -32.06
CA PHE A 191 -28.02 1.20 -32.44
C PHE A 191 -29.24 2.05 -32.85
N PHE A 192 -29.53 3.12 -32.11
CA PHE A 192 -30.75 3.91 -32.28
C PHE A 192 -30.60 5.02 -33.34
N VAL A 193 -29.45 5.69 -33.44
CA VAL A 193 -29.26 6.83 -34.37
C VAL A 193 -29.49 6.44 -35.84
N PRO A 194 -28.94 5.33 -36.37
CA PRO A 194 -29.20 4.93 -37.76
C PRO A 194 -30.65 4.59 -38.03
N ARG A 195 -31.39 4.16 -36.99
CA ARG A 195 -32.80 3.78 -37.10
C ARG A 195 -33.73 5.00 -37.11
N PHE A 196 -33.34 6.09 -36.47
CA PHE A 196 -34.11 7.34 -36.42
C PHE A 196 -33.75 8.32 -37.54
N LEU A 197 -32.53 8.25 -38.10
CA LEU A 197 -32.15 9.02 -39.27
C LEU A 197 -32.72 8.35 -40.53
N LYS A 198 -33.95 8.73 -40.91
CA LYS A 198 -34.49 8.39 -42.24
C LYS A 198 -33.59 9.05 -43.29
N PRO A 199 -33.07 8.30 -44.28
CA PRO A 199 -32.35 8.90 -45.40
C PRO A 199 -33.28 9.89 -46.10
N GLN A 200 -32.90 11.17 -46.19
CA GLN A 200 -33.57 12.05 -47.14
C GLN A 200 -33.23 11.54 -48.54
N GLN A 201 -34.25 11.08 -49.26
CA GLN A 201 -34.05 10.66 -50.64
C GLN A 201 -33.58 11.87 -51.46
N PRO A 202 -32.60 11.70 -52.36
CA PRO A 202 -32.13 12.78 -53.20
C PRO A 202 -33.29 13.31 -54.03
N VAL A 203 -33.56 14.61 -53.89
CA VAL A 203 -34.53 15.32 -54.72
C VAL A 203 -33.98 15.36 -56.14
N ASN A 204 -34.53 14.54 -57.03
CA ASN A 204 -34.28 14.64 -58.46
C ASN A 204 -34.79 15.99 -58.95
N SER A 205 -33.87 16.94 -59.13
CA SER A 205 -34.10 18.14 -59.92
C SER A 205 -34.07 17.74 -61.39
N THR A 206 -35.25 17.72 -62.00
CA THR A 206 -35.37 17.56 -63.46
C THR A 206 -35.50 18.97 -64.05
N PRO A 207 -34.76 19.29 -65.13
CA PRO A 207 -34.66 20.63 -65.71
C PRO A 207 -35.97 21.16 -66.32
#